data_AF-A0A376D4J5-F1
#
_entry.id   AF-A0A376D4J5-F1
#
_cell.length_a   1.000
_cell.length_b   1.000
_cell.length_c   1.000
_cell.angle_alpha   90.00
_cell.angle_beta   90.00
_cell.angle_gamma   90.00
#
_symmetry.space_group_name_H-M   'P 1'
#
loop_
_entity.id
_entity.type
_entity.pdbx_description
1 polymer ?
#
loop_
_entity_poly.entity_id
_entity_poly.type
_entity_poly.pdbx_seq_one_letter_code
_entity_poly.pdbx_strand_id
1 'polypeptide(L)'
;MTMTRSRLRAEILIVLTITFGISGVRAVLRLTDSLLNPAPLNEQSVTINSSQSTTTLLDLAFQLCSTAILVAWGALVLYLLAWPPRPRWRDGLHGAALAAVIGLPGLLLYYAALHWGWTKEVIPGAFDTWIEIPVLLLKSFANAWAEELVVVYWLMSRLKQCGWALPASLAATSLLRGSYHLYQGVSAGFGNIIMGLLYGWYFHRTGRVWPLVIAHFLIDAVAFVGYAALFGA
;
A
#
# COMPACT_ATOMS: atom_id res chain seq x y z
N MET A 1 25.77 -19.83 -3.73
CA MET A 1 26.67 -18.87 -3.04
C MET A 1 25.81 -18.07 -2.08
N THR A 2 25.96 -18.23 -0.76
CA THR A 2 25.19 -17.48 0.24
C THR A 2 25.56 -16.00 0.17
N MET A 3 24.58 -15.11 0.00
CA MET A 3 24.84 -13.66 -0.04
C MET A 3 25.41 -13.18 1.31
N THR A 4 26.42 -12.31 1.26
CA THR A 4 26.97 -11.70 2.48
C THR A 4 25.96 -10.73 3.07
N ARG A 5 25.99 -10.52 4.40
CA ARG A 5 25.12 -9.54 5.08
C ARG A 5 25.26 -8.13 4.51
N SER A 6 26.46 -7.75 4.07
CA SER A 6 26.71 -6.45 3.42
C SER A 6 25.93 -6.30 2.12
N ARG A 7 25.95 -7.33 1.24
CA ARG A 7 25.18 -7.32 0.00
C ARG A 7 23.68 -7.27 0.24
N LEU A 8 23.18 -8.00 1.24
CA LEU A 8 21.75 -7.94 1.60
C LEU A 8 21.32 -6.55 2.09
N ARG A 9 22.15 -5.88 2.90
CA ARG A 9 21.86 -4.50 3.34
C ARG A 9 21.86 -3.52 2.18
N ALA A 10 22.81 -3.63 1.25
CA ALA A 10 22.84 -2.82 0.04
C ALA A 10 21.60 -3.06 -0.83
N GLU A 11 21.21 -4.32 -1.04
CA GLU A 11 19.96 -4.67 -1.73
C GLU A 11 18.75 -4.04 -1.06
N ILE A 12 18.63 -4.18 0.28
CA ILE A 12 17.53 -3.58 1.03
C ILE A 12 17.49 -2.06 0.81
N LEU A 13 18.63 -1.39 0.96
CA LEU A 13 18.71 0.05 0.82
C LEU A 13 18.32 0.52 -0.60
N ILE A 14 18.86 -0.13 -1.63
CA ILE A 14 18.58 0.23 -3.03
C ILE A 14 17.10 0.03 -3.34
N VAL A 15 16.55 -1.14 -3.04
CA VAL A 15 15.14 -1.46 -3.34
C VAL A 15 14.21 -0.52 -2.57
N LEU A 16 14.45 -0.26 -1.27
CA LEU A 16 13.62 0.68 -0.52
C LEU A 16 13.75 2.12 -1.05
N THR A 17 14.94 2.54 -1.47
CA THR A 17 15.16 3.89 -2.03
C THR A 17 14.37 4.10 -3.33
N ILE A 18 14.29 3.09 -4.20
CA ILE A 18 13.56 3.22 -5.47
C ILE A 18 12.06 2.90 -5.34
N THR A 19 11.61 2.41 -4.18
CA THR A 19 10.21 2.02 -3.92
C THR A 19 9.63 2.77 -2.70
N PHE A 20 9.19 2.05 -1.67
CA PHE A 20 8.40 2.56 -0.56
C PHE A 20 9.20 3.35 0.49
N GLY A 21 10.53 3.20 0.54
CA GLY A 21 11.37 3.95 1.47
C GLY A 21 11.36 5.44 1.16
N ILE A 22 11.59 5.82 -0.10
CA ILE A 22 11.51 7.25 -0.49
C ILE A 22 10.07 7.77 -0.48
N SER A 23 9.08 6.92 -0.79
CA SER A 23 7.65 7.25 -0.64
C SER A 23 7.31 7.60 0.80
N GLY A 24 7.87 6.86 1.78
CA GLY A 24 7.74 7.14 3.21
C GLY A 24 8.30 8.51 3.59
N VAL A 25 9.51 8.82 3.16
CA VAL A 25 10.13 10.14 3.39
C VAL A 25 9.27 11.26 2.80
N ARG A 26 8.82 11.12 1.55
CA ARG A 26 7.94 12.10 0.90
C ARG A 26 6.59 12.24 1.61
N ALA A 27 6.04 11.15 2.12
CA ALA A 27 4.76 11.16 2.81
C ALA A 27 4.84 11.89 4.16
N VAL A 28 5.93 11.71 4.91
CA VAL A 28 6.22 12.49 6.11
C VAL A 28 6.32 13.98 5.79
N LEU A 29 7.10 14.34 4.76
CA LEU A 29 7.23 15.75 4.34
C LEU A 29 5.88 16.37 3.94
N ARG A 30 5.06 15.63 3.20
CA ARG A 30 3.70 16.07 2.82
C ARG A 30 2.79 16.26 4.03
N LEU A 31 2.85 15.36 5.01
CA LEU A 31 2.08 15.52 6.25
C LEU A 31 2.53 16.77 7.01
N THR A 32 3.84 16.99 7.16
CA THR A 32 4.37 18.19 7.81
C THR A 32 3.88 19.46 7.12
N ASP A 33 3.96 19.52 5.78
CA ASP A 33 3.45 20.63 5.00
C ASP A 33 1.95 20.88 5.24
N SER A 34 1.18 19.80 5.34
CA SER A 34 -0.28 19.87 5.61
C SER A 34 -0.61 20.32 7.02
N LEU A 35 0.25 20.00 8.00
CA LEU A 35 0.10 20.46 9.39
C LEU A 35 0.56 21.91 9.59
N LEU A 36 1.39 22.44 8.69
CA LEU A 36 1.80 23.85 8.67
C LEU A 36 0.78 24.73 7.96
N ASN A 37 -0.13 24.15 7.17
CA ASN A 37 -1.22 24.86 6.54
C ASN A 37 -2.23 25.34 7.60
N PRO A 38 -2.72 26.59 7.53
CA PRO A 38 -3.75 27.09 8.45
C PRO A 38 -5.07 26.32 8.41
N ALA A 39 -5.42 25.70 7.28
CA ALA A 39 -6.63 24.89 7.16
C ALA A 39 -6.43 23.55 7.91
N PRO A 40 -7.39 23.10 8.73
CA PRO A 40 -7.29 21.83 9.42
C PRO A 40 -7.27 20.66 8.43
N LEU A 41 -6.71 19.51 8.84
CA LEU A 41 -6.51 18.36 7.93
C LEU A 41 -7.82 17.89 7.29
N ASN A 42 -8.93 17.86 8.03
CA ASN A 42 -10.24 17.43 7.51
C ASN A 42 -10.90 18.41 6.54
N GLU A 43 -10.34 19.61 6.37
CA GLU A 43 -10.74 20.56 5.30
C GLU A 43 -9.78 20.49 4.10
N GLN A 44 -8.74 19.66 4.17
CA GLN A 44 -7.83 19.38 3.07
C GLN A 44 -8.19 18.02 2.45
N SER A 45 -7.88 17.85 1.16
CA SER A 45 -8.07 16.58 0.46
C SER A 45 -6.78 16.06 -0.17
N VAL A 46 -6.76 14.76 -0.43
CA VAL A 46 -5.72 14.13 -1.24
C VAL A 46 -6.34 13.14 -2.21
N THR A 47 -5.97 13.28 -3.48
CA THR A 47 -6.37 12.34 -4.53
C THR A 47 -5.32 11.24 -4.67
N ILE A 48 -5.72 9.97 -4.56
CA ILE A 48 -4.81 8.82 -4.70
C ILE A 48 -4.45 8.60 -6.17
N ASN A 49 -5.46 8.47 -7.03
CA ASN A 49 -5.29 8.28 -8.47
C ASN A 49 -5.74 9.54 -9.20
N SER A 50 -4.91 10.59 -9.19
CA SER A 50 -5.21 11.82 -9.91
C SER A 50 -5.07 11.64 -11.43
N SER A 51 -5.95 12.29 -12.19
CA SER A 51 -5.77 12.47 -13.63
C SER A 51 -4.49 13.26 -13.93
N GLN A 52 -3.75 12.83 -14.96
CA GLN A 52 -2.51 13.45 -15.43
C GLN A 52 -2.70 14.14 -16.79
N SER A 53 -3.84 13.96 -17.44
CA SER A 53 -4.18 14.60 -18.70
C SER A 53 -5.69 14.77 -18.85
N THR A 54 -6.11 15.88 -19.45
CA THR A 54 -7.51 16.08 -19.84
C THR A 54 -7.93 15.20 -21.01
N THR A 55 -6.97 14.65 -21.77
CA THR A 55 -7.25 13.72 -22.87
C THR A 55 -7.33 12.29 -22.32
N THR A 56 -8.52 11.68 -22.38
CA THR A 56 -8.79 10.34 -21.81
C THR A 56 -7.78 9.27 -22.20
N LEU A 57 -7.42 9.16 -23.49
CA LEU A 57 -6.47 8.14 -23.94
C LEU A 57 -5.05 8.38 -23.42
N LEU A 58 -4.65 9.65 -23.29
CA LEU A 58 -3.33 10.00 -22.77
C LEU A 58 -3.27 9.79 -21.26
N ASP A 59 -4.34 10.12 -20.53
CA ASP A 59 -4.43 9.84 -19.11
C ASP A 59 -4.42 8.32 -18.85
N LEU A 60 -5.20 7.53 -19.59
CA LEU A 60 -5.16 6.07 -19.51
C LEU A 60 -3.73 5.54 -19.73
N ALA A 61 -3.00 6.06 -20.70
CA ALA A 61 -1.60 5.68 -20.93
C ALA A 61 -0.73 5.99 -19.70
N PHE A 62 -0.86 7.16 -19.08
CA PHE A 62 -0.14 7.50 -17.85
C PHE A 62 -0.54 6.63 -16.66
N GLN A 63 -1.81 6.29 -16.52
CA GLN A 63 -2.28 5.36 -15.48
C GLN A 63 -1.67 3.97 -15.68
N LEU A 64 -1.64 3.47 -16.92
CA LEU A 64 -1.00 2.20 -17.27
C LEU A 64 0.51 2.21 -17.01
N CYS A 65 1.22 3.30 -17.32
CA CYS A 65 2.64 3.45 -16.98
C CYS A 65 2.85 3.38 -15.46
N SER A 66 2.03 4.08 -14.69
CA SER A 66 2.09 4.07 -13.22
C SER A 66 1.84 2.67 -12.65
N THR A 67 0.85 1.96 -13.19
CA THR A 67 0.54 0.56 -12.86
C THR A 67 1.73 -0.35 -13.19
N ALA A 68 2.33 -0.20 -14.38
CA ALA A 68 3.46 -1.02 -14.80
C ALA A 68 4.67 -0.86 -13.88
N ILE A 69 4.92 0.34 -13.35
CA ILE A 69 5.97 0.60 -12.36
C ILE A 69 5.72 -0.21 -11.07
N LEU A 70 4.50 -0.18 -10.54
CA LEU A 70 4.13 -0.94 -9.34
C LEU A 70 4.26 -2.45 -9.56
N VAL A 71 3.81 -2.95 -10.71
CA VAL A 71 3.99 -4.36 -11.10
C VAL A 71 5.47 -4.72 -11.16
N ALA A 72 6.30 -3.83 -11.73
CA ALA A 72 7.75 -4.02 -11.83
C ALA A 72 8.43 -4.04 -10.46
N TRP A 73 7.98 -3.25 -9.47
CA TRP A 73 8.50 -3.32 -8.10
C TRP A 73 8.30 -4.70 -7.47
N GLY A 74 7.09 -5.26 -7.58
CA GLY A 74 6.82 -6.62 -7.11
C GLY A 74 7.61 -7.68 -7.91
N ALA A 75 7.69 -7.53 -9.24
CA ALA A 75 8.46 -8.46 -10.10
C ALA A 75 9.97 -8.43 -9.76
N LEU A 76 10.53 -7.26 -9.48
CA LEU A 76 11.92 -7.08 -9.07
C LEU A 76 12.24 -7.88 -7.81
N VAL A 77 11.40 -7.78 -6.78
CA VAL A 77 11.69 -8.50 -5.53
C VAL A 77 11.48 -10.00 -5.64
N LEU A 78 10.57 -10.45 -6.51
CA LEU A 78 10.44 -11.87 -6.86
C LEU A 78 11.69 -12.38 -7.59
N TYR A 79 12.21 -11.59 -8.53
CA TYR A 79 13.47 -11.90 -9.22
C TYR A 79 14.63 -12.01 -8.23
N LEU A 80 14.75 -11.07 -7.29
CA LEU A 80 15.81 -11.07 -6.27
C LEU A 80 15.72 -12.25 -5.29
N LEU A 81 14.51 -12.68 -4.94
CA LEU A 81 14.30 -13.84 -4.06
C LEU A 81 14.46 -15.18 -4.78
N ALA A 82 14.28 -15.22 -6.09
CA ALA A 82 14.25 -16.44 -6.91
C ALA A 82 13.24 -17.51 -6.40
N TRP A 83 12.20 -17.08 -5.67
CA TRP A 83 11.15 -17.93 -5.14
C TRP A 83 9.79 -17.26 -5.35
N PRO A 84 9.12 -17.50 -6.49
CA PRO A 84 7.80 -16.92 -6.71
C PRO A 84 6.74 -17.64 -5.86
N PRO A 85 5.96 -16.92 -5.03
CA PRO A 85 4.88 -17.51 -4.27
C PRO A 85 3.75 -17.94 -5.22
N ARG A 86 3.23 -19.16 -5.05
CA ARG A 86 2.13 -19.67 -5.88
C ARG A 86 0.77 -19.49 -5.18
N PRO A 87 -0.25 -18.95 -5.86
CA PRO A 87 -1.58 -18.78 -5.28
C PRO A 87 -2.27 -20.13 -5.11
N ARG A 88 -3.17 -20.22 -4.12
CA ARG A 88 -4.07 -21.37 -3.90
C ARG A 88 -5.51 -20.87 -3.83
N TRP A 89 -6.46 -21.71 -4.20
CA TRP A 89 -7.88 -21.35 -4.14
C TRP A 89 -8.34 -20.85 -2.75
N ARG A 90 -7.80 -21.45 -1.66
CA ARG A 90 -8.11 -21.04 -0.27
C ARG A 90 -7.59 -19.66 0.08
N ASP A 91 -6.62 -19.13 -0.67
CA ASP A 91 -6.07 -17.79 -0.42
C ASP A 91 -7.14 -16.72 -0.69
N GLY A 92 -8.11 -16.98 -1.58
CA GLY A 92 -9.27 -16.11 -1.78
C GLY A 92 -10.14 -15.97 -0.53
N LEU A 93 -10.45 -17.09 0.14
CA LEU A 93 -11.24 -17.07 1.38
C LEU A 93 -10.51 -16.36 2.52
N HIS A 94 -9.21 -16.65 2.68
CA HIS A 94 -8.41 -15.97 3.69
C HIS A 94 -8.25 -14.48 3.38
N GLY A 95 -8.09 -14.12 2.10
CA GLY A 95 -8.00 -12.73 1.66
C GLY A 95 -9.29 -11.97 1.94
N ALA A 96 -10.45 -12.54 1.61
CA ALA A 96 -11.74 -11.93 1.91
C ALA A 96 -11.96 -11.75 3.43
N ALA A 97 -11.60 -12.75 4.24
CA ALA A 97 -11.71 -12.65 5.69
C ALA A 97 -10.78 -11.57 6.27
N LEU A 98 -9.52 -11.51 5.82
CA LEU A 98 -8.57 -10.47 6.22
C LEU A 98 -9.05 -9.07 5.79
N ALA A 99 -9.59 -8.95 4.57
CA ALA A 99 -10.17 -7.71 4.08
C ALA A 99 -11.32 -7.22 4.98
N ALA A 100 -12.22 -8.11 5.40
CA ALA A 100 -13.30 -7.74 6.31
C ALA A 100 -12.78 -7.33 7.70
N VAL A 101 -11.85 -8.11 8.26
CA VAL A 101 -11.29 -7.88 9.61
C VAL A 101 -10.50 -6.57 9.69
N ILE A 102 -9.86 -6.14 8.60
CA ILE A 102 -9.03 -4.93 8.57
C ILE A 102 -9.80 -3.75 7.98
N GLY A 103 -10.47 -3.96 6.85
CA GLY A 103 -11.18 -2.94 6.10
C GLY A 103 -12.37 -2.36 6.86
N LEU A 104 -13.20 -3.18 7.52
CA LEU A 104 -14.38 -2.65 8.24
C LEU A 104 -13.97 -1.76 9.43
N PRO A 105 -13.06 -2.17 10.34
CA PRO A 105 -12.56 -1.26 11.37
C PRO A 105 -11.75 -0.09 10.80
N GLY A 106 -11.06 -0.30 9.67
CA GLY A 106 -10.32 0.76 8.97
C GLY A 106 -11.22 1.87 8.44
N LEU A 107 -12.38 1.52 7.86
CA LEU A 107 -13.40 2.50 7.44
C LEU A 107 -13.96 3.28 8.63
N LEU A 108 -14.23 2.60 9.74
CA LEU A 108 -14.67 3.25 10.97
C LEU A 108 -13.61 4.22 11.51
N LEU A 109 -12.34 3.79 11.53
CA LEU A 109 -11.21 4.62 11.94
C LEU A 109 -11.07 5.86 11.04
N TYR A 110 -11.17 5.69 9.72
CA TYR A 110 -11.11 6.79 8.77
C TYR A 110 -12.23 7.81 9.02
N TYR A 111 -13.48 7.34 9.12
CA TYR A 111 -14.64 8.21 9.35
C TYR A 111 -14.51 9.00 10.66
N ALA A 112 -14.16 8.31 11.75
CA ALA A 112 -13.97 8.96 13.05
C ALA A 112 -12.80 9.97 13.02
N ALA A 113 -11.70 9.61 12.37
CA ALA A 113 -10.54 10.49 12.21
C ALA A 113 -10.86 11.74 11.39
N LEU A 114 -11.69 11.61 10.35
CA LEU A 114 -12.11 12.75 9.52
C LEU A 114 -12.99 13.70 10.34
N HIS A 115 -13.89 13.15 11.15
CA HIS A 115 -14.72 13.93 12.07
C HIS A 115 -13.88 14.68 13.13
N TRP A 116 -12.77 14.10 13.60
CA TRP A 116 -11.87 14.70 14.58
C TRP A 116 -10.69 15.51 14.00
N GLY A 117 -10.60 15.68 12.68
CA GLY A 117 -9.51 16.47 12.08
C GLY A 117 -8.14 15.80 12.07
N TRP A 118 -8.07 14.47 12.20
CA TRP A 118 -6.81 13.70 12.23
C TRP A 118 -6.36 13.19 10.86
N THR A 119 -7.21 13.33 9.84
CA THR A 119 -6.95 12.88 8.47
C THR A 119 -7.53 13.86 7.47
N LYS A 120 -6.97 13.84 6.27
CA LYS A 120 -7.55 14.49 5.10
C LYS A 120 -8.70 13.68 4.54
N GLU A 121 -9.55 14.35 3.79
CA GLU A 121 -10.46 13.68 2.88
C GLU A 121 -9.65 12.94 1.80
N VAL A 122 -9.87 11.64 1.68
CA VAL A 122 -9.20 10.80 0.69
C VAL A 122 -10.13 10.61 -0.50
N ILE A 123 -9.71 11.13 -1.65
CA ILE A 123 -10.43 11.02 -2.92
C ILE A 123 -9.76 9.88 -3.73
N PRO A 124 -10.44 8.75 -3.97
CA PRO A 124 -9.83 7.59 -4.63
C PRO A 124 -9.35 7.82 -6.07
N GLY A 125 -10.15 8.56 -6.84
CA GLY A 125 -9.94 8.85 -8.25
C GLY A 125 -10.52 10.22 -8.60
N ALA A 126 -10.03 10.81 -9.68
CA ALA A 126 -10.57 12.05 -10.22
C ALA A 126 -10.63 11.94 -11.74
N PHE A 127 -11.53 11.08 -12.25
CA PHE A 127 -11.66 10.78 -13.67
C PHE A 127 -13.12 10.89 -14.11
N ASP A 128 -13.44 11.82 -15.00
CA ASP A 128 -14.79 11.99 -15.53
C ASP A 128 -15.05 11.06 -16.74
N THR A 129 -15.01 9.72 -16.55
CA THR A 129 -15.14 8.74 -17.65
C THR A 129 -15.54 7.31 -17.23
N TRP A 130 -16.08 6.52 -18.17
CA TRP A 130 -16.40 5.09 -17.98
C TRP A 130 -15.18 4.17 -17.71
N ILE A 131 -13.95 4.65 -17.93
CA ILE A 131 -12.73 3.86 -17.68
C ILE A 131 -12.27 3.92 -16.22
N GLU A 132 -12.87 4.79 -15.40
CA GLU A 132 -12.45 5.00 -14.01
C GLU A 132 -12.42 3.70 -13.22
N ILE A 133 -13.56 3.00 -13.13
CA ILE A 133 -13.67 1.76 -12.34
C ILE A 133 -12.64 0.71 -12.79
N PRO A 134 -12.52 0.36 -14.10
CA PRO A 134 -11.47 -0.55 -14.57
C PRO A 134 -10.05 -0.11 -14.16
N VAL A 135 -9.73 1.17 -14.27
CA VAL A 135 -8.42 1.72 -13.89
C VAL A 135 -8.20 1.63 -12.38
N LEU A 136 -9.20 1.98 -11.57
CA LEU A 136 -9.13 1.90 -10.10
C LEU A 136 -8.94 0.45 -9.63
N LEU A 137 -9.63 -0.52 -10.24
CA LEU A 137 -9.43 -1.94 -9.94
C LEU A 137 -8.01 -2.40 -10.31
N LEU A 138 -7.52 -2.00 -11.50
CA LEU A 138 -6.16 -2.32 -11.93
C LEU A 138 -5.11 -1.70 -11.01
N LYS A 139 -5.28 -0.44 -10.62
CA LYS A 139 -4.42 0.28 -9.67
C LYS A 139 -4.45 -0.36 -8.29
N SER A 140 -5.63 -0.73 -7.79
CA SER A 140 -5.81 -1.45 -6.52
C SER A 140 -5.00 -2.75 -6.51
N PHE A 141 -5.08 -3.52 -7.61
CA PHE A 141 -4.33 -4.76 -7.73
C PHE A 141 -2.82 -4.50 -7.76
N ALA A 142 -2.38 -3.53 -8.58
CA ALA A 142 -0.96 -3.21 -8.71
C ALA A 142 -0.37 -2.66 -7.40
N ASN A 143 -1.13 -1.88 -6.64
CA ASN A 143 -0.73 -1.39 -5.33
C ASN A 143 -0.59 -2.53 -4.33
N ALA A 144 -1.63 -3.36 -4.21
CA ALA A 144 -1.59 -4.55 -3.36
C ALA A 144 -0.44 -5.50 -3.72
N TRP A 145 -0.21 -5.74 -5.01
CA TRP A 145 0.91 -6.53 -5.52
C TRP A 145 2.25 -5.96 -5.07
N ALA A 146 2.48 -4.66 -5.31
CA ALA A 146 3.74 -4.02 -4.99
C ALA A 146 4.00 -3.98 -3.48
N GLU A 147 3.02 -3.52 -2.71
CA GLU A 147 3.15 -3.37 -1.26
C GLU A 147 3.35 -4.71 -0.56
N GLU A 148 2.51 -5.71 -0.84
CA GLU A 148 2.63 -6.99 -0.14
C GLU A 148 3.88 -7.76 -0.54
N LEU A 149 4.31 -7.67 -1.79
CA LEU A 149 5.55 -8.34 -2.21
C LEU A 149 6.80 -7.63 -1.69
N VAL A 150 6.86 -6.30 -1.75
CA VAL A 150 8.04 -5.57 -1.29
C VAL A 150 8.06 -5.52 0.25
N VAL A 151 7.02 -4.98 0.87
CA VAL A 151 7.03 -4.62 2.29
C VAL A 151 6.87 -5.84 3.20
N VAL A 152 6.09 -6.85 2.79
CA VAL A 152 5.87 -8.05 3.61
C VAL A 152 6.76 -9.19 3.13
N TYR A 153 6.57 -9.67 1.89
CA TYR A 153 7.22 -10.89 1.42
C TYR A 153 8.76 -10.76 1.36
N TRP A 154 9.26 -9.77 0.64
CA TRP A 154 10.70 -9.57 0.42
C TRP A 154 11.39 -8.97 1.62
N LEU A 155 10.88 -7.86 2.17
CA LEU A 155 11.59 -7.16 3.24
C LEU A 155 11.69 -8.05 4.50
N MET A 156 10.61 -8.72 4.93
CA MET A 156 10.71 -9.64 6.08
C MET A 156 11.67 -10.80 5.80
N SER A 157 11.67 -11.35 4.57
CA SER A 157 12.60 -12.41 4.18
C SER A 157 14.06 -11.95 4.24
N ARG A 158 14.35 -10.74 3.76
CA ARG A 158 15.70 -10.16 3.80
C ARG A 158 16.13 -9.78 5.21
N LEU A 159 15.25 -9.20 6.02
CA LEU A 159 15.54 -8.90 7.43
C LEU A 159 15.86 -10.19 8.21
N LYS A 160 15.09 -11.27 7.99
CA LYS A 160 15.37 -12.59 8.57
C LYS A 160 16.74 -13.13 8.12
N GLN A 161 17.08 -13.02 6.83
CA GLN A 161 18.39 -13.42 6.30
C GLN A 161 19.54 -12.56 6.88
N CYS A 162 19.27 -11.30 7.21
CA CYS A 162 20.19 -10.43 7.96
C CYS A 162 20.30 -10.79 9.46
N GLY A 163 19.51 -11.75 9.95
CA GLY A 163 19.50 -12.20 11.34
C GLY A 163 18.61 -11.38 12.27
N TRP A 164 17.68 -10.58 11.75
CA TRP A 164 16.74 -9.83 12.58
C TRP A 164 15.75 -10.78 13.27
N ALA A 165 15.46 -10.52 14.54
CA ALA A 165 14.40 -11.21 15.26
C ALA A 165 13.02 -10.83 14.71
N LEU A 166 12.02 -11.68 14.97
CA LEU A 166 10.65 -11.46 14.51
C LEU A 166 10.07 -10.10 14.95
N PRO A 167 10.15 -9.68 16.24
CA PRO A 167 9.58 -8.40 16.65
C PRO A 167 10.20 -7.21 15.90
N ALA A 168 11.52 -7.24 15.70
CA ALA A 168 12.23 -6.20 14.97
C ALA A 168 11.84 -6.16 13.48
N SER A 169 11.63 -7.34 12.87
CA SER A 169 11.18 -7.43 11.48
C SER A 169 9.76 -6.90 11.32
N LEU A 170 8.84 -7.29 12.20
CA LEU A 170 7.46 -6.79 12.21
C LEU A 170 7.41 -5.28 12.43
N ALA A 171 8.20 -4.75 13.38
CA ALA A 171 8.27 -3.31 13.61
C ALA A 171 8.77 -2.57 12.37
N ALA A 172 9.87 -3.02 11.76
CA ALA A 172 10.45 -2.38 10.58
C ALA A 172 9.47 -2.36 9.39
N THR A 173 8.82 -3.48 9.08
CA THR A 173 7.90 -3.56 7.94
C THR A 173 6.61 -2.79 8.19
N SER A 174 6.09 -2.81 9.42
CA SER A 174 4.86 -2.09 9.78
C SER A 174 5.07 -0.58 9.85
N LEU A 175 6.21 -0.12 10.39
CA LEU A 175 6.57 1.30 10.41
C LEU A 175 6.83 1.82 8.99
N LEU A 176 7.51 1.03 8.14
CA LEU A 176 7.67 1.39 6.73
C LEU A 176 6.29 1.56 6.09
N ARG A 177 5.38 0.61 6.28
CA ARG A 177 4.00 0.69 5.80
C ARG A 177 3.28 1.95 6.25
N GLY A 178 3.24 2.19 7.56
CA GLY A 178 2.65 3.41 8.10
C GLY A 178 3.25 4.69 7.49
N SER A 179 4.57 4.72 7.33
CA SER A 179 5.28 5.92 6.88
C SER A 179 4.85 6.40 5.51
N TYR A 180 4.69 5.51 4.51
CA TYR A 180 4.30 5.92 3.16
C TYR A 180 2.80 6.20 3.00
N HIS A 181 2.01 6.08 4.07
CA HIS A 181 0.61 6.49 4.10
C HIS A 181 0.35 7.77 4.91
N LEU A 182 1.35 8.33 5.59
CA LEU A 182 1.20 9.55 6.40
C LEU A 182 0.72 10.77 5.59
N TYR A 183 0.92 10.77 4.26
CA TYR A 183 0.48 11.87 3.39
C TYR A 183 -1.05 12.07 3.37
N GLN A 184 -1.81 11.02 3.73
CA GLN A 184 -3.27 11.03 3.88
C GLN A 184 -3.69 11.57 5.25
N GLY A 185 -2.86 11.42 6.27
CA GLY A 185 -3.17 11.81 7.65
C GLY A 185 -2.50 10.91 8.68
N VAL A 186 -2.61 11.30 9.95
CA VAL A 186 -2.03 10.54 11.07
C VAL A 186 -2.75 9.21 11.25
N SER A 187 -4.08 9.20 11.12
CA SER A 187 -4.88 7.97 11.27
C SER A 187 -4.58 6.95 10.16
N ALA A 188 -4.37 7.41 8.92
CA ALA A 188 -4.00 6.55 7.80
C ALA A 188 -2.65 5.85 8.04
N GLY A 189 -1.65 6.58 8.54
CA GLY A 189 -0.38 5.99 8.94
C GLY A 189 -0.53 4.96 10.06
N PHE A 190 -1.30 5.28 11.11
CA PHE A 190 -1.52 4.37 12.24
C PHE A 190 -2.30 3.11 11.87
N GLY A 191 -3.40 3.24 11.11
CA GLY A 191 -4.17 2.09 10.60
C GLY A 191 -3.29 1.16 9.78
N ASN A 192 -2.36 1.72 9.02
CA ASN A 192 -1.43 0.96 8.20
C ASN A 192 -0.28 0.30 8.99
N ILE A 193 0.12 0.85 10.13
CA ILE A 193 1.00 0.14 11.09
C ILE A 193 0.27 -1.11 11.60
N ILE A 194 -1.00 -0.99 11.99
CA ILE A 194 -1.80 -2.13 12.48
C ILE A 194 -1.94 -3.19 11.39
N MET A 195 -2.31 -2.80 10.17
CA MET A 195 -2.39 -3.68 9.02
C MET A 195 -1.04 -4.39 8.78
N GLY A 196 0.08 -3.65 8.81
CA GLY A 196 1.42 -4.19 8.65
C GLY A 196 1.77 -5.24 9.71
N LEU A 197 1.37 -5.03 10.97
CA LEU A 197 1.58 -6.00 12.05
C LEU A 197 0.78 -7.28 11.82
N LEU A 198 -0.50 -7.15 11.45
CA LEU A 198 -1.37 -8.29 11.18
C LEU A 198 -0.88 -9.10 9.97
N TYR A 199 -0.56 -8.41 8.87
CA TYR A 199 -0.07 -9.03 7.64
C TYR A 199 1.31 -9.66 7.81
N GLY A 200 2.23 -8.96 8.46
CA GLY A 200 3.55 -9.50 8.76
C GLY A 200 3.47 -10.73 9.67
N TRP A 201 2.61 -10.72 10.69
CA TRP A 201 2.40 -11.87 11.56
C TRP A 201 1.75 -13.04 10.80
N TYR A 202 0.72 -12.77 10.00
CA TYR A 202 0.07 -13.77 9.16
C TYR A 202 1.07 -14.42 8.19
N PHE A 203 1.89 -13.62 7.52
CA PHE A 203 2.93 -14.11 6.62
C PHE A 203 3.98 -14.93 7.37
N HIS A 204 4.43 -14.48 8.54
CA HIS A 204 5.36 -15.24 9.37
C HIS A 204 4.81 -16.64 9.73
N ARG A 205 3.52 -16.72 10.06
CA ARG A 205 2.86 -17.98 10.48
C ARG A 205 2.57 -18.92 9.32
N THR A 206 2.22 -18.39 8.15
CA THR A 206 1.71 -19.19 7.02
C THR A 206 2.70 -19.34 5.86
N GLY A 207 3.67 -18.43 5.75
CA GLY A 207 4.56 -18.30 4.60
C GLY A 207 3.85 -17.85 3.32
N ARG A 208 2.63 -17.30 3.40
CA ARG A 208 1.81 -16.95 2.22
C ARG A 208 1.56 -15.47 2.09
N VAL A 209 1.81 -14.93 0.90
CA VAL A 209 1.56 -13.51 0.58
C VAL A 209 0.27 -13.30 -0.23
N TRP A 210 -0.19 -14.28 -1.02
CA TRP A 210 -1.40 -14.13 -1.84
C TRP A 210 -2.68 -13.79 -1.07
N PRO A 211 -2.95 -14.36 0.13
CA PRO A 211 -4.07 -13.90 0.95
C PRO A 211 -3.97 -12.40 1.28
N LEU A 212 -2.76 -11.88 1.48
CA LEU A 212 -2.54 -10.46 1.79
C LEU A 212 -2.77 -9.59 0.56
N VAL A 213 -2.27 -10.01 -0.61
CA VAL A 213 -2.47 -9.30 -1.89
C VAL A 213 -3.96 -9.21 -2.19
N ILE A 214 -4.69 -10.31 -2.04
CA ILE A 214 -6.15 -10.35 -2.27
C ILE A 214 -6.86 -9.47 -1.25
N ALA A 215 -6.50 -9.57 0.02
CA ALA A 215 -7.13 -8.77 1.07
C ALA A 215 -6.95 -7.26 0.85
N HIS A 216 -5.72 -6.84 0.56
CA HIS A 216 -5.39 -5.45 0.25
C HIS A 216 -6.12 -4.99 -1.02
N PHE A 217 -6.08 -5.77 -2.10
CA PHE A 217 -6.83 -5.46 -3.31
C PHE A 217 -8.32 -5.24 -3.03
N LEU A 218 -8.95 -6.10 -2.21
CA LEU A 218 -10.36 -5.97 -1.86
C LEU A 218 -10.65 -4.72 -1.02
N ILE A 219 -9.76 -4.38 -0.07
CA ILE A 219 -9.88 -3.15 0.73
C ILE A 219 -9.84 -1.93 -0.19
N ASP A 220 -8.82 -1.83 -1.06
CA ASP A 220 -8.67 -0.71 -2.00
C ASP A 220 -9.85 -0.65 -2.99
N ALA A 221 -10.21 -1.79 -3.59
CA ALA A 221 -11.31 -1.86 -4.55
C ALA A 221 -12.64 -1.44 -3.93
N VAL A 222 -12.96 -1.88 -2.71
CA VAL A 222 -14.18 -1.47 -2.00
C VAL A 222 -14.13 0.01 -1.65
N ALA A 223 -13.00 0.53 -1.16
CA ALA A 223 -12.86 1.94 -0.84
C ALA A 223 -13.02 2.82 -2.09
N PHE A 224 -12.41 2.41 -3.21
CA PHE A 224 -12.37 3.20 -4.44
C PHE A 224 -13.70 3.15 -5.20
N VAL A 225 -14.23 1.95 -5.44
CA VAL A 225 -15.49 1.76 -6.17
C VAL A 225 -16.68 2.19 -5.29
N GLY A 226 -16.62 1.93 -3.98
CA GLY A 226 -17.65 2.38 -3.05
C GLY A 226 -17.76 3.91 -3.00
N TYR A 227 -16.64 4.62 -3.03
CA TYR A 227 -16.65 6.08 -3.13
C TYR A 227 -17.26 6.55 -4.46
N ALA A 228 -16.79 6.04 -5.60
CA ALA A 228 -17.31 6.42 -6.93
C ALA A 228 -18.82 6.15 -7.05
N ALA A 229 -19.31 5.06 -6.46
CA ALA A 229 -20.74 4.73 -6.46
C ALA A 229 -21.60 5.65 -5.57
N LEU A 230 -21.04 6.16 -4.46
CA LEU A 230 -21.77 6.99 -3.50
C LEU A 230 -21.71 8.49 -3.83
N PHE A 231 -20.59 8.96 -4.38
CA PHE A 231 -20.30 10.38 -4.59
C PHE A 231 -20.17 10.78 -6.07
N GLY A 232 -20.27 9.82 -6.99
CA GLY A 232 -20.26 10.04 -8.44
C GLY A 232 -18.87 9.94 -9.07
N ALA A 233 -18.87 9.56 -10.36
CA ALA A 233 -17.77 9.72 -11.31
C ALA A 233 -17.95 11.03 -12.09
#